data_AF-A0A9Q3YPG6-F1
#
_entry.id   AF-A0A9Q3YPG6-F1
#
_cell.length_a   1.000
_cell.length_b   1.000
_cell.length_c   1.000
_cell.angle_alpha   90.00
_cell.angle_beta   90.00
_cell.angle_gamma   90.00
#
_symmetry.space_group_name_H-M   'P 1'
#
loop_
_entity.id
_entity.type
_entity.pdbx_description
1 polymer ?
#
loop_
_entity_poly.entity_id
_entity_poly.type
_entity_poly.pdbx_seq_one_letter_code
_entity_poly.pdbx_strand_id
1 'polypeptide(L)'
;MKRPVRAAPMANRRGAAYHDRTLIGTKTLIVNLALTDVLLLAALVLGAALFWRAQRIRETALRVTRRHCEREEVLLLDQTVGLRRLRLRRDQGGRLRLWRLYEFEFTVTGGERYKGETEVLGERVQRVVLPPHRFTREPDQLH
;
A
#
# COMPACT_ATOMS: atom_id res chain seq x y z
N MET A 1 62.67 -42.20 -68.17
CA MET A 1 61.89 -41.00 -67.76
C MET A 1 60.41 -41.39 -67.67
N LYS A 2 59.85 -41.71 -66.49
CA LYS A 2 58.81 -40.97 -65.71
C LYS A 2 57.63 -40.45 -66.57
N ARG A 3 56.33 -40.77 -66.38
CA ARG A 3 55.54 -41.42 -65.28
C ARG A 3 54.20 -41.95 -65.83
N PRO A 4 53.46 -42.79 -65.08
CA PRO A 4 51.99 -42.68 -65.07
C PRO A 4 51.37 -42.68 -63.66
N VAL A 5 50.04 -42.47 -63.64
CA VAL A 5 49.02 -42.96 -62.68
C VAL A 5 48.40 -41.97 -61.66
N ARG A 6 47.07 -41.82 -61.81
CA ARG A 6 45.94 -41.64 -60.87
C ARG A 6 45.44 -40.29 -60.34
N ALA A 7 44.11 -40.29 -60.29
CA ALA A 7 43.12 -39.31 -59.87
C ALA A 7 43.09 -38.97 -58.37
N ALA A 8 42.68 -37.72 -58.09
CA ALA A 8 41.69 -37.20 -57.11
C ALA A 8 41.66 -37.73 -55.65
N PRO A 9 40.96 -37.05 -54.70
CA PRO A 9 40.63 -35.63 -54.52
C PRO A 9 41.14 -35.15 -53.13
N MET A 10 40.59 -34.04 -52.62
CA MET A 10 40.60 -33.59 -51.22
C MET A 10 41.64 -32.53 -50.83
N ALA A 11 41.15 -31.29 -50.76
CA ALA A 11 41.52 -30.37 -49.70
C ALA A 11 40.36 -29.37 -49.48
N ASN A 12 39.30 -29.87 -48.85
CA ASN A 12 38.29 -29.02 -48.20
C ASN A 12 39.01 -28.18 -47.14
N ARG A 13 39.30 -26.91 -47.47
CA ARG A 13 39.88 -25.96 -46.52
C ARG A 13 38.80 -25.55 -45.54
N ARG A 14 38.88 -26.21 -44.38
CA ARG A 14 38.29 -25.83 -43.11
C ARG A 14 38.43 -24.33 -42.89
N GLY A 15 37.29 -23.66 -42.81
CA GLY A 15 37.16 -22.26 -42.40
C GLY A 15 35.85 -22.05 -41.63
N ALA A 16 35.42 -23.05 -40.87
CA ALA A 16 34.31 -22.94 -39.94
C ALA A 16 34.87 -22.79 -38.53
N ALA A 17 35.06 -21.55 -38.09
CA ALA A 17 35.18 -21.21 -36.67
C ALA A 17 35.14 -19.68 -36.47
N TYR A 18 34.05 -19.03 -36.86
CA TYR A 18 33.67 -17.76 -36.22
C TYR A 18 32.72 -18.12 -35.07
N HIS A 19 33.31 -18.50 -33.93
CA HIS A 19 32.57 -18.72 -32.70
C HIS A 19 32.26 -17.37 -32.07
N ASP A 20 31.12 -16.79 -32.46
CA ASP A 20 30.48 -15.74 -31.67
C ASP A 20 29.88 -16.38 -30.41
N ARG A 21 30.66 -16.39 -29.32
CA ARG A 21 30.25 -16.83 -27.98
C ARG A 21 30.28 -15.67 -26.98
N THR A 22 29.78 -14.49 -27.35
CA THR A 22 29.67 -13.37 -26.39
C THR A 22 28.25 -12.83 -26.18
N LEU A 23 27.24 -13.42 -26.82
CA LEU A 23 25.84 -12.93 -26.74
C LEU A 23 24.92 -13.64 -25.73
N ILE A 24 25.44 -14.52 -24.87
CA ILE A 24 24.60 -15.25 -23.89
C ILE A 24 24.65 -14.60 -22.48
N GLY A 25 25.79 -14.03 -22.08
CA GLY A 25 25.96 -13.38 -20.77
C GLY A 25 25.29 -12.01 -20.66
N THR A 26 25.47 -11.15 -21.66
CA THR A 26 24.93 -9.78 -21.67
C THR A 26 23.42 -9.73 -21.91
N LYS A 27 22.87 -10.57 -22.79
CA LYS A 27 21.41 -10.65 -23.00
C LYS A 27 20.67 -11.03 -21.71
N THR A 28 21.21 -11.97 -20.95
CA THR A 28 20.60 -12.43 -19.70
C THR A 28 20.68 -11.35 -18.61
N LEU A 29 21.76 -10.58 -18.53
CA LEU A 29 21.89 -9.48 -17.57
C LEU A 29 21.05 -8.24 -17.95
N ILE A 30 20.99 -7.87 -19.24
CA ILE A 30 20.17 -6.74 -19.72
C ILE A 30 18.67 -7.02 -19.57
N VAL A 31 18.22 -8.25 -19.85
CA VAL A 31 16.81 -8.65 -19.70
C VAL A 31 16.39 -8.68 -18.22
N ASN A 32 17.26 -9.12 -17.31
CA ASN A 32 16.99 -9.08 -15.87
C ASN A 32 16.93 -7.64 -15.34
N LEU A 33 17.79 -6.73 -15.82
CA LEU A 33 17.76 -5.31 -15.43
C LEU A 33 16.44 -4.65 -15.86
N ALA A 34 16.06 -4.77 -17.14
CA ALA A 34 14.84 -4.15 -17.66
C ALA A 34 13.55 -4.72 -17.03
N LEU A 35 13.46 -6.04 -16.84
CA LEU A 35 12.27 -6.66 -16.25
C LEU A 35 12.13 -6.29 -14.76
N THR A 36 13.25 -6.26 -14.02
CA THR A 36 13.26 -5.87 -12.61
C THR A 36 12.92 -4.39 -12.45
N ASP A 37 13.47 -3.51 -13.29
CA ASP A 37 13.16 -2.08 -13.26
C ASP A 37 11.67 -1.81 -13.53
N VAL A 38 11.08 -2.48 -14.53
CA VAL A 38 9.65 -2.39 -14.81
C VAL A 38 8.82 -2.92 -13.64
N LEU A 39 9.24 -4.02 -13.02
CA LEU A 39 8.53 -4.60 -11.87
C LEU A 39 8.62 -3.70 -10.63
N LEU A 40 9.77 -3.08 -10.39
CA LEU A 40 9.97 -2.10 -9.31
C LEU A 40 9.14 -0.84 -9.55
N LEU A 41 9.13 -0.31 -10.77
CA LEU A 41 8.27 0.82 -11.13
C LEU A 41 6.79 0.49 -10.97
N ALA A 42 6.36 -0.69 -11.43
CA ALA A 42 4.99 -1.16 -11.25
C ALA A 42 4.62 -1.31 -9.77
N ALA A 43 5.51 -1.88 -8.95
CA ALA A 43 5.33 -2.00 -7.50
C ALA A 43 5.24 -0.63 -6.82
N LEU A 44 6.07 0.35 -7.24
CA LEU A 44 6.03 1.72 -6.73
C LEU A 44 4.71 2.41 -7.07
N VAL A 45 4.24 2.30 -8.32
CA VAL A 45 2.96 2.89 -8.76
C VAL A 45 1.79 2.24 -8.03
N LEU A 46 1.79 0.91 -7.89
CA LEU A 46 0.77 0.19 -7.12
C LEU A 46 0.79 0.59 -5.64
N GLY A 47 1.98 0.65 -5.03
CA GLY A 47 2.16 1.10 -3.65
C GLY A 47 1.65 2.51 -3.42
N ALA A 48 2.01 3.44 -4.30
CA ALA A 48 1.50 4.82 -4.29
C ALA A 48 -0.03 4.84 -4.44
N ALA A 49 -0.59 4.13 -5.40
CA ALA A 49 -2.04 4.08 -5.61
C ALA A 49 -2.78 3.51 -4.37
N LEU A 50 -2.26 2.45 -3.76
CA LEU A 50 -2.82 1.89 -2.52
C LEU A 50 -2.70 2.87 -1.34
N PHE A 51 -1.58 3.56 -1.23
CA PHE A 51 -1.36 4.59 -0.22
C PHE A 51 -2.35 5.75 -0.37
N TRP A 52 -2.52 6.27 -1.60
CA TRP A 52 -3.51 7.32 -1.89
C TRP A 52 -4.93 6.90 -1.52
N ARG A 53 -5.31 5.65 -1.85
CA ARG A 53 -6.61 5.10 -1.46
C ARG A 53 -6.76 5.02 0.06
N ALA A 54 -5.71 4.60 0.78
CA ALA A 54 -5.71 4.56 2.23
C ALA A 54 -5.87 5.95 2.86
N GLN A 55 -5.20 6.98 2.32
CA GLN A 55 -5.35 8.37 2.80
C GLN A 55 -6.77 8.90 2.58
N ARG A 56 -7.35 8.68 1.39
CA ARG A 56 -8.73 9.09 1.10
C ARG A 56 -9.75 8.46 2.05
N ILE A 57 -9.55 7.19 2.42
CA ILE A 57 -10.40 6.50 3.40
C ILE A 57 -10.22 7.10 4.79
N ARG A 58 -8.98 7.39 5.19
CA ARG A 58 -8.66 8.04 6.47
C ARG A 58 -9.29 9.43 6.58
N GLU A 59 -9.19 10.24 5.53
CA GLU A 59 -9.84 11.56 5.46
C GLU A 59 -11.36 11.47 5.58
N THR A 60 -11.96 10.47 4.92
CA THR A 60 -13.40 10.23 5.01
C THR A 60 -13.80 9.85 6.42
N ALA A 61 -13.03 8.96 7.08
CA ALA A 61 -13.23 8.60 8.47
C ALA A 61 -13.15 9.84 9.36
N LEU A 62 -12.07 10.61 9.28
CA LEU A 62 -11.88 11.85 10.05
C LEU A 62 -13.03 12.84 9.88
N ARG A 63 -13.49 13.06 8.64
CA ARG A 63 -14.62 13.97 8.37
C ARG A 63 -15.90 13.51 9.06
N VAL A 64 -16.20 12.21 9.02
CA VAL A 64 -17.40 11.66 9.68
C VAL A 64 -17.24 11.69 11.19
N THR A 65 -16.07 11.36 11.72
CA THR A 65 -15.74 11.45 13.15
C THR A 65 -15.94 12.87 13.67
N ARG A 66 -15.34 13.86 13.00
CA ARG A 66 -15.46 15.27 13.37
C ARG A 66 -16.92 15.74 13.39
N ARG A 67 -17.69 15.42 12.34
CA ARG A 67 -19.13 15.74 12.30
C ARG A 67 -19.91 15.05 13.41
N HIS A 68 -19.48 13.86 13.87
CA HIS A 68 -20.12 13.21 15.00
C HIS A 68 -19.77 13.91 16.31
N CYS A 69 -18.51 14.25 16.54
CA CYS A 69 -18.09 15.02 17.70
C CYS A 69 -18.82 16.38 17.79
N GLU A 70 -18.95 17.10 16.67
CA GLU A 70 -19.69 18.36 16.59
C GLU A 70 -21.18 18.19 16.95
N ARG A 71 -21.80 17.06 16.60
CA ARG A 71 -23.20 16.77 16.96
C ARG A 71 -23.39 16.42 18.43
N GLU A 72 -22.37 15.82 19.05
CA GLU A 72 -22.38 15.42 20.46
C GLU A 72 -21.79 16.51 21.37
N GLU A 73 -21.53 17.70 20.82
CA GLU A 73 -20.97 18.86 21.53
C GLU A 73 -19.62 18.59 22.22
N VAL A 74 -18.81 17.69 21.65
CA VAL A 74 -17.45 17.37 22.12
C VAL A 74 -16.38 17.83 21.15
N LEU A 75 -15.19 18.16 21.66
CA LEU A 75 -14.06 18.65 20.89
C LEU A 75 -13.08 17.53 20.54
N LEU A 76 -12.80 17.35 19.25
CA LEU A 76 -11.76 16.44 18.76
C LEU A 76 -10.36 17.03 18.99
N LEU A 77 -9.52 16.35 19.78
CA LEU A 77 -8.24 16.89 20.25
C LEU A 77 -7.18 16.97 19.16
N ASP A 78 -6.88 15.82 18.53
CA ASP A 78 -5.75 15.73 17.61
C ASP A 78 -6.14 16.05 16.16
N GLN A 79 -7.41 16.42 15.91
CA GLN A 79 -8.00 16.62 14.57
C GLN A 79 -7.62 15.54 13.55
N THR A 80 -7.34 14.34 14.06
CA THR A 80 -6.80 13.23 13.28
C THR A 80 -7.38 11.93 13.82
N VAL A 81 -7.32 10.91 12.97
CA VAL A 81 -7.69 9.53 13.32
C VAL A 81 -6.50 8.63 13.04
N GLY A 82 -6.16 7.77 14.00
CA GLY A 82 -5.06 6.81 13.92
C GLY A 82 -5.57 5.42 13.61
N LEU A 83 -4.95 4.69 12.68
CA LEU A 83 -5.36 3.31 12.40
C LEU A 83 -4.97 2.40 13.58
N ARG A 84 -5.97 1.80 14.23
CA ARG A 84 -5.79 0.92 15.39
C ARG A 84 -5.80 -0.56 15.01
N ARG A 85 -6.72 -0.97 14.13
CA ARG A 85 -6.82 -2.37 13.65
C ARG A 85 -7.21 -2.45 12.19
N LEU A 86 -6.72 -3.48 11.52
CA LEU A 86 -7.03 -3.82 10.14
C LEU A 86 -7.34 -5.31 10.02
N ARG A 87 -8.51 -5.67 9.48
CA ARG A 87 -8.92 -7.08 9.28
C ARG A 87 -9.73 -7.24 8.00
N LEU A 88 -9.77 -8.44 7.43
CA LEU A 88 -10.73 -8.77 6.38
C LEU A 88 -12.03 -9.28 7.01
N ARG A 89 -13.17 -8.71 6.61
CA ARG A 89 -14.50 -9.10 7.09
C ARG A 89 -15.45 -9.22 5.90
N ARG A 90 -16.40 -10.14 5.98
CA ARG A 90 -17.49 -10.22 4.99
C ARG A 90 -18.55 -9.15 5.30
N ASP A 91 -18.94 -8.42 4.27
CA ASP A 91 -20.06 -7.49 4.29
C ASP A 91 -21.40 -8.25 4.31
N GLN A 92 -22.51 -7.57 4.55
CA GLN A 92 -23.86 -8.16 4.55
C GLN A 92 -24.20 -8.85 3.23
N GLY A 93 -23.64 -8.38 2.11
CA GLY A 93 -23.74 -9.03 0.79
C GLY A 93 -22.73 -10.16 0.54
N GLY A 94 -22.05 -10.69 1.55
CA GLY A 94 -21.11 -11.81 1.45
C GLY A 94 -19.73 -11.49 0.85
N ARG A 95 -19.50 -10.27 0.38
CA ARG A 95 -18.23 -9.85 -0.23
C ARG A 95 -17.17 -9.58 0.84
N LEU A 96 -15.93 -10.05 0.61
CA LEU A 96 -14.79 -9.72 1.45
C LEU A 96 -14.43 -8.25 1.30
N ARG A 97 -14.39 -7.52 2.41
CA ARG A 97 -13.98 -6.12 2.49
C ARG A 97 -12.98 -5.92 3.61
N LEU A 98 -12.16 -4.88 3.47
CA LEU A 98 -11.20 -4.50 4.50
C LEU A 98 -11.91 -3.70 5.59
N TRP A 99 -12.00 -4.27 6.78
CA TRP A 99 -12.47 -3.61 8.00
C TRP A 99 -11.30 -2.91 8.68
N ARG A 100 -11.50 -1.63 8.99
CA ARG A 100 -10.53 -0.73 9.61
C ARG A 100 -11.17 -0.14 10.85
N LEU A 101 -10.45 -0.19 11.96
CA LEU A 101 -10.79 0.50 13.19
C LEU A 101 -9.81 1.64 13.37
N TYR A 102 -10.33 2.87 13.42
CA TYR A 102 -9.55 4.06 13.72
C TYR A 102 -9.84 4.50 15.17
N GLU A 103 -8.81 4.93 15.89
CA GLU A 103 -8.90 5.51 17.23
C GLU A 103 -8.66 7.02 17.13
N PHE A 104 -9.34 7.80 17.98
CA PHE A 104 -9.19 9.25 18.08
C PHE A 104 -9.40 9.74 19.52
N GLU A 105 -8.83 10.89 19.85
CA GLU A 105 -8.98 11.51 21.17
C GLU A 105 -9.94 12.70 21.13
N PHE A 106 -10.79 12.83 22.14
CA PHE A 106 -11.73 13.94 22.30
C PHE A 106 -11.81 14.40 23.76
N THR A 107 -12.32 15.62 23.97
CA THR A 107 -12.61 16.19 25.28
C THR A 107 -13.98 16.84 25.27
N VAL A 108 -14.59 16.96 26.44
CA VAL A 108 -15.91 17.57 26.62
C VAL A 108 -15.76 19.02 27.06
N THR A 109 -14.99 19.26 28.13
CA THR A 109 -14.78 20.58 28.75
C THR A 109 -13.34 21.05 28.72
N GLY A 110 -12.44 20.35 28.03
CA GLY A 110 -11.00 20.69 27.98
C GLY A 110 -10.17 20.08 29.11
N GLY A 111 -10.80 19.44 30.09
CA GLY A 111 -10.12 18.73 31.18
C GLY A 111 -9.75 17.30 30.80
N GLU A 112 -10.71 16.39 30.85
CA GLU A 112 -10.46 14.96 30.60
C GLU A 112 -10.37 14.63 29.11
N ARG A 113 -9.45 13.72 28.78
CA ARG A 113 -9.28 13.14 27.44
C ARG A 113 -9.92 11.76 27.39
N TYR A 114 -10.75 11.56 26.38
CA TYR A 114 -11.43 10.31 26.12
C TYR A 114 -11.02 9.77 24.75
N LYS A 115 -11.05 8.44 24.60
CA LYS A 115 -10.70 7.76 23.37
C LYS A 115 -11.95 7.23 22.68
N GLY A 116 -12.24 7.75 21.50
CA GLY A 116 -13.31 7.26 20.63
C GLY A 116 -12.78 6.35 19.53
N GLU A 117 -13.69 5.61 18.91
CA GLU A 117 -13.36 4.70 17.81
C GLU A 117 -14.25 4.97 16.59
N THR A 118 -13.70 4.80 15.39
CA THR A 118 -14.41 4.90 14.11
C THR A 118 -14.21 3.64 13.31
N GLU A 119 -15.29 2.92 13.06
CA GLU A 119 -15.32 1.69 12.27
C GLU A 119 -15.60 1.98 10.80
N VAL A 120 -14.77 1.42 9.93
CA VAL A 120 -14.87 1.56 8.48
C VAL A 120 -14.83 0.19 7.83
N LEU A 121 -15.76 -0.10 6.92
CA LEU A 121 -15.78 -1.33 6.13
C LEU A 121 -15.67 -1.00 4.65
N GLY A 122 -14.59 -1.45 4.01
CA GLY A 122 -14.26 -1.06 2.64
C GLY A 122 -13.92 0.42 2.57
N GLU A 123 -14.81 1.22 1.99
CA GLU A 123 -14.65 2.68 1.84
C GLU A 123 -15.72 3.47 2.60
N ARG A 124 -16.56 2.78 3.39
CA ARG A 124 -17.71 3.38 4.08
C ARG A 124 -17.51 3.33 5.60
N VAL A 125 -17.76 4.46 6.25
CA VAL A 125 -17.81 4.54 7.71
C VAL A 125 -19.10 3.88 8.17
N GLN A 126 -18.99 2.87 9.04
CA GLN A 126 -20.12 2.10 9.54
C GLN A 126 -20.65 2.69 10.85
N ARG A 127 -19.74 3.12 11.74
CA ARG A 127 -20.09 3.64 13.06
C ARG A 127 -18.95 4.50 13.60
N VAL A 128 -19.32 5.51 14.39
CA VAL A 128 -18.42 6.21 15.30
C VAL A 128 -18.93 5.93 16.71
N VAL A 129 -18.04 5.55 17.61
CA VAL A 129 -18.35 5.20 19.00
C VAL A 129 -17.61 6.17 19.90
N LEU A 130 -18.37 6.87 20.74
CA LEU A 130 -17.86 7.68 21.84
C LEU A 130 -18.18 6.90 23.13
N PRO A 131 -17.18 6.51 23.94
CA PRO A 131 -17.46 5.90 25.23
C PRO A 131 -18.22 6.87 26.15
N PRO A 132 -18.92 6.36 27.18
CA PRO A 132 -19.53 7.20 28.20
C PRO A 132 -18.49 8.14 28.80
N HIS A 133 -18.73 9.44 28.70
CA HIS A 133 -17.85 10.49 29.18
C HIS A 133 -18.60 11.32 30.24
N ARG A 134 -17.86 11.82 31.23
CA ARG A 134 -18.44 12.63 32.30
C ARG A 134 -18.40 14.10 31.89
N PHE A 135 -19.55 14.75 31.94
CA PHE A 135 -19.63 16.20 31.90
C PHE A 135 -19.25 16.75 33.28
N THR A 136 -17.96 16.77 33.61
CA THR A 136 -17.49 17.51 34.78
C THR A 136 -17.39 18.97 34.38
N ARG A 137 -18.40 19.77 34.71
CA ARG A 137 -18.29 21.24 34.74
C ARG A 137 -17.42 21.55 35.94
N GLU A 138 -16.13 21.77 35.73
CA GLU A 138 -15.23 22.22 36.78
C GLU A 138 -15.79 23.55 37.32
N PRO A 139 -16.33 23.60 38.56
CA PRO A 139 -16.54 24.89 39.20
C PRO A 139 -15.17 25.37 39.68
N ASP A 140 -15.01 26.68 39.80
CA ASP A 140 -13.86 27.34 40.45
C ASP A 140 -12.64 27.67 39.56
N GLN A 141 -12.81 28.72 38.77
CA GLN A 141 -11.76 29.74 38.61
C GLN A 141 -12.25 30.99 39.37
N LEU A 142 -12.33 30.90 40.70
CA LEU A 142 -12.47 32.06 41.59
C LEU A 142 -11.11 32.34 42.23
N HIS A 143 -10.24 33.04 41.48
CA HIS A 143 -9.05 33.69 42.02
C HIS A 143 -8.90 35.08 41.39
#